data_AF-A0A177AQJ5-F1
#
_entry.id   AF-A0A177AQJ5-F1
#
_cell.length_a   1.000
_cell.length_b   1.000
_cell.length_c   1.000
_cell.angle_alpha   90.00
_cell.angle_beta   90.00
_cell.angle_gamma   90.00
#
_symmetry.space_group_name_H-M   'P 1'
#
loop_
_entity.id
_entity.type
_entity.pdbx_description
1 polymer ?
#
loop_
_entity_poly.entity_id
_entity_poly.type
_entity_poly.pdbx_seq_one_letter_code
_entity_poly.pdbx_strand_id
1 'polypeptide(L)'
;SFKNSTKPIDNFVNEIYDEAKQLDVVERCIVIIIEIFFNDQILTQIALYQKLLLKFVSENPKCERHLLGALEILIGKLYPDKLLKFVTRIFKNLYDLNILSE
;
A
#
# COMPACT_ATOMS: atom_id res chain seq x y z
N SER A 1 5.20 -26.11 12.31
CA SER A 1 5.82 -26.16 10.97
C SER A 1 4.90 -25.45 9.98
N PHE A 2 5.12 -24.17 9.71
CA PHE A 2 4.27 -23.35 8.81
C PHE A 2 5.12 -22.31 8.05
N LYS A 3 6.24 -22.73 7.42
CA LYS A 3 7.15 -21.80 6.71
C LYS A 3 7.20 -21.95 5.19
N ASN A 4 6.28 -22.70 4.57
CA ASN A 4 6.41 -23.04 3.14
C ASN A 4 5.29 -22.54 2.20
N SER A 5 4.31 -21.74 2.63
CA SER A 5 3.26 -21.25 1.71
C SER A 5 3.40 -19.79 1.23
N THR A 6 4.34 -19.00 1.77
CA THR A 6 4.44 -17.56 1.41
C THR A 6 5.37 -17.27 0.23
N LYS A 7 6.24 -18.22 -0.15
CA LYS A 7 7.25 -18.04 -1.22
C LYS A 7 6.69 -17.49 -2.54
N PRO A 8 5.51 -17.90 -3.05
CA PRO A 8 4.99 -17.36 -4.30
C PRO A 8 4.63 -15.87 -4.20
N ILE A 9 4.06 -15.45 -3.06
CA ILE A 9 3.68 -14.07 -2.80
C ILE A 9 4.92 -13.21 -2.59
N ASP A 10 5.89 -13.72 -1.84
CA ASP A 10 7.14 -13.01 -1.57
C ASP A 10 7.94 -12.80 -2.88
N ASN A 11 7.95 -13.79 -3.79
CA ASN A 11 8.53 -13.63 -5.13
C ASN A 11 7.80 -12.57 -5.95
N PHE A 12 6.48 -12.62 -6.02
CA PHE A 12 5.68 -11.65 -6.78
C PHE A 12 5.90 -10.20 -6.31
N VAL A 13 5.94 -9.98 -4.99
CA VAL A 13 6.19 -8.65 -4.42
C VAL A 13 7.59 -8.14 -4.78
N ASN A 14 8.60 -9.01 -4.75
CA ASN A 14 9.95 -8.65 -5.14
C ASN A 14 10.03 -8.36 -6.65
N GLU A 15 9.40 -9.18 -7.49
CA GLU A 15 9.35 -8.97 -8.95
C GLU A 15 8.75 -7.61 -9.32
N ILE A 16 7.63 -7.22 -8.69
CA ILE A 16 7.02 -5.90 -8.93
C ILE A 16 7.98 -4.78 -8.53
N TYR A 17 8.59 -4.88 -7.34
CA TYR A 17 9.47 -3.84 -6.85
C TYR A 17 10.74 -3.71 -7.70
N ASP A 18 11.34 -4.84 -8.07
CA ASP A 18 12.56 -4.88 -8.88
C ASP A 18 12.30 -4.32 -10.28
N GLU A 19 11.16 -4.64 -10.90
CA GLU A 19 10.76 -4.06 -12.19
C GLU A 19 10.55 -2.54 -12.08
N ALA A 20 9.82 -2.09 -11.05
CA ALA A 20 9.61 -0.65 -10.81
C ALA A 20 10.92 0.10 -10.58
N LYS A 21 11.90 -0.55 -9.94
CA LYS A 21 13.24 -0.03 -9.70
C LYS A 21 14.08 0.01 -10.98
N GLN A 22 14.02 -1.02 -11.82
CA GLN A 22 14.71 -1.04 -13.11
C GLN A 22 14.22 0.06 -14.06
N LEU A 23 12.92 0.36 -14.00
CA LEU A 23 12.28 1.41 -14.80
C LEU A 23 12.37 2.81 -14.17
N ASP A 24 12.96 2.96 -12.99
CA ASP A 24 13.05 4.22 -12.23
C ASP A 24 11.68 4.88 -11.96
N VAL A 25 10.68 4.06 -11.60
CA VAL A 25 9.28 4.49 -11.37
C VAL A 25 8.72 4.02 -10.03
N VAL A 26 9.58 3.74 -9.04
CA VAL A 26 9.18 3.18 -7.74
C VAL A 26 8.10 4.04 -7.06
N GLU A 27 8.30 5.36 -6.99
CA GLU A 27 7.34 6.29 -6.38
C GLU A 27 6.03 6.41 -7.16
N ARG A 28 6.07 6.21 -8.48
CA ARG A 28 4.85 6.21 -9.31
C ARG A 28 4.10 4.89 -9.19
N CYS A 29 4.83 3.79 -9.09
CA CYS A 29 4.28 2.44 -8.97
C CYS A 29 3.45 2.32 -7.68
N ILE A 30 3.91 2.86 -6.54
CA ILE A 30 3.12 2.82 -5.30
C ILE A 30 1.79 3.57 -5.43
N VAL A 31 1.75 4.69 -6.16
CA VAL A 31 0.50 5.43 -6.44
C VAL A 31 -0.45 4.57 -7.27
N ILE A 32 0.05 3.97 -8.35
CA ILE A 32 -0.74 3.09 -9.23
C ILE A 32 -1.27 1.87 -8.47
N ILE A 33 -0.46 1.28 -7.57
CA ILE A 33 -0.89 0.18 -6.71
C ILE A 33 -2.10 0.60 -5.86
N ILE A 34 -2.06 1.79 -5.25
CA ILE A 34 -3.20 2.31 -4.48
C ILE A 34 -4.43 2.50 -5.39
N GLU A 35 -4.27 3.09 -6.57
CA GLU A 35 -5.37 3.36 -7.49
C GLU A 35 -6.05 2.09 -8.04
N ILE A 36 -5.28 1.03 -8.31
CA ILE A 36 -5.79 -0.20 -8.93
C ILE A 36 -6.29 -1.19 -7.87
N PHE A 37 -5.57 -1.35 -6.76
CA PHE A 37 -5.86 -2.45 -5.80
C PHE A 37 -6.84 -2.06 -4.70
N PHE A 38 -7.05 -0.76 -4.47
CA PHE A 38 -7.88 -0.28 -3.37
C PHE A 38 -9.18 0.35 -3.85
N ASN A 39 -10.21 0.19 -3.04
CA ASN A 39 -11.52 0.79 -3.26
C ASN A 39 -12.21 1.08 -1.91
N ASP A 40 -13.53 1.13 -1.89
CA ASP A 40 -14.30 1.36 -0.67
C ASP A 40 -14.16 0.26 0.41
N GLN A 41 -13.49 -0.86 0.11
CA GLN A 41 -13.15 -1.95 1.02
C GLN A 41 -11.73 -1.86 1.63
N ILE A 42 -11.10 -0.68 1.55
CA ILE A 42 -9.71 -0.43 1.99
C ILE A 42 -9.35 -1.01 3.36
N LEU A 43 -10.27 -0.99 4.33
CA LEU A 43 -10.01 -1.51 5.68
C LEU A 43 -9.62 -2.99 5.71
N THR A 44 -10.14 -3.79 4.77
CA THR A 44 -9.77 -5.21 4.62
C THR A 44 -8.58 -5.39 3.69
N GLN A 45 -8.47 -4.54 2.66
CA GLN A 45 -7.43 -4.61 1.64
C GLN A 45 -6.05 -4.20 2.16
N ILE A 46 -5.97 -3.29 3.14
CA ILE A 46 -4.69 -2.88 3.75
C ILE A 46 -3.96 -4.10 4.33
N ALA A 47 -4.67 -4.96 5.06
CA ALA A 47 -4.09 -6.18 5.62
C ALA A 47 -3.74 -7.19 4.51
N LEU A 48 -4.58 -7.31 3.48
CA LEU A 48 -4.35 -8.19 2.33
C LEU A 48 -3.06 -7.83 1.57
N TYR A 49 -2.81 -6.54 1.36
CA TYR A 49 -1.67 -6.04 0.59
C TYR A 49 -0.52 -5.52 1.46
N GLN A 50 -0.51 -5.81 2.76
CA GLN A 50 0.48 -5.29 3.71
C GLN A 50 1.92 -5.52 3.24
N LYS A 51 2.27 -6.74 2.82
CA LYS A 51 3.63 -7.08 2.38
C LYS A 51 4.08 -6.26 1.17
N LEU A 52 3.17 -6.01 0.23
CA LEU A 52 3.46 -5.20 -0.96
C LEU A 52 3.72 -3.75 -0.56
N LEU A 53 2.83 -3.15 0.23
CA LEU A 53 2.99 -1.76 0.70
C LEU A 53 4.26 -1.59 1.53
N LEU A 54 4.53 -2.52 2.45
CA LEU A 54 5.75 -2.51 3.26
C LEU A 54 7.01 -2.57 2.40
N LYS A 55 7.06 -3.44 1.38
CA LYS A 55 8.22 -3.55 0.49
C LYS A 55 8.58 -2.20 -0.13
N PHE A 56 7.60 -1.47 -0.64
CA PHE A 56 7.84 -0.16 -1.25
C PHE A 56 8.30 0.88 -0.24
N VAL A 57 7.62 0.99 0.90
CA VAL A 57 7.92 2.03 1.90
C VAL A 57 9.26 1.75 2.60
N SER A 58 9.58 0.49 2.90
CA SER A 58 10.84 0.15 3.57
C SER A 58 12.08 0.35 2.70
N GLU A 59 11.95 0.11 1.40
CA GLU A 59 13.09 0.23 0.47
C GLU A 59 13.24 1.66 -0.07
N ASN A 60 12.17 2.46 -0.09
CA ASN A 60 12.20 3.86 -0.50
C ASN A 60 11.26 4.72 0.36
N PRO A 61 11.79 5.47 1.35
CA PRO A 61 10.99 6.33 2.22
C PRO A 61 10.14 7.39 1.50
N LYS A 62 10.52 7.77 0.26
CA LYS A 62 9.68 8.70 -0.54
C LYS A 62 8.34 8.07 -0.91
N CYS A 63 8.25 6.74 -0.97
CA CYS A 63 7.00 6.04 -1.27
C CYS A 63 5.92 6.29 -0.22
N GLU A 64 6.30 6.50 1.05
CA GLU A 64 5.34 6.78 2.12
C GLU A 64 4.53 8.05 1.82
N ARG A 65 5.23 9.13 1.41
CA ARG A 65 4.59 10.39 1.04
C ARG A 65 3.70 10.25 -0.20
N HIS A 66 4.13 9.47 -1.20
CA HIS A 66 3.34 9.23 -2.41
C HIS A 66 2.10 8.37 -2.13
N LEU A 67 2.24 7.37 -1.25
CA LEU A 67 1.14 6.55 -0.75
C LEU A 67 0.10 7.42 -0.02
N LEU A 68 0.52 8.34 0.84
CA LEU A 68 -0.38 9.27 1.53
C LEU A 68 -1.16 10.15 0.55
N GLY A 69 -0.51 10.67 -0.50
CA GLY A 69 -1.18 11.46 -1.53
C GLY A 69 -2.20 10.62 -2.34
N ALA A 70 -1.87 9.37 -2.66
CA ALA A 70 -2.79 8.47 -3.34
C ALA A 70 -4.00 8.11 -2.46
N LEU A 71 -3.79 7.90 -1.16
CA LEU A 71 -4.86 7.67 -0.19
C LEU A 71 -5.77 8.89 -0.03
N GLU A 72 -5.21 10.09 0.00
CA GLU A 72 -6.00 11.33 0.02
C GLU A 72 -6.95 11.40 -1.19
N ILE A 73 -6.47 11.06 -2.39
CA ILE A 73 -7.31 11.00 -3.60
C ILE A 73 -8.38 9.91 -3.47
N LEU A 74 -8.00 8.70 -3.06
CA LEU A 74 -8.93 7.58 -2.91
C LEU A 74 -10.06 7.91 -1.93
N ILE A 75 -9.71 8.49 -0.78
CA ILE A 75 -10.67 8.83 0.29
C ILE A 75 -11.45 10.09 -0.06
N GLY A 76 -10.78 11.17 -0.44
CA GLY A 76 -11.38 12.49 -0.59
C GLY A 76 -12.06 12.74 -1.93
N LYS A 77 -11.70 11.99 -2.97
CA LYS A 77 -12.22 12.20 -4.33
C LYS A 77 -12.97 11.00 -4.90
N LEU A 78 -12.46 9.78 -4.73
CA LEU A 78 -13.06 8.58 -5.35
C LEU A 78 -14.20 7.99 -4.52
N TYR A 79 -14.03 7.91 -3.20
CA TYR A 79 -15.02 7.31 -2.30
C TYR A 79 -15.35 8.17 -1.05
N PRO A 80 -15.60 9.48 -1.18
CA PRO A 80 -15.78 10.38 -0.03
C PRO A 80 -16.90 9.94 0.91
N ASP A 81 -18.08 9.61 0.38
CA ASP A 81 -19.25 9.24 1.18
C ASP A 81 -19.08 7.91 1.94
N LYS A 82 -18.16 7.07 1.46
CA LYS A 82 -17.91 5.74 2.02
C LYS A 82 -16.74 5.75 2.99
N LEU A 83 -15.67 6.50 2.69
CA LEU A 83 -14.39 6.40 3.38
C LEU A 83 -14.09 7.54 4.35
N LEU A 84 -14.64 8.76 4.18
CA LEU A 84 -14.30 9.88 5.06
C LEU A 84 -14.58 9.60 6.55
N LYS A 85 -15.69 8.92 6.85
CA LYS A 85 -16.04 8.51 8.23
C LYS A 85 -15.09 7.47 8.84
N PHE A 86 -14.24 6.85 8.03
CA PHE A 86 -13.29 5.82 8.45
C PHE A 86 -11.83 6.27 8.36
N VAL A 87 -11.55 7.53 8.01
CA VAL A 87 -10.17 8.06 7.89
C VAL A 87 -9.31 7.69 9.09
N THR A 88 -9.77 8.00 10.31
CA THR A 88 -9.00 7.69 11.53
C THR A 88 -8.67 6.20 11.65
N ARG A 89 -9.61 5.32 11.29
CA ARG A 89 -9.41 3.87 11.35
C ARG A 89 -8.47 3.37 10.24
N ILE A 90 -8.56 3.94 9.04
CA ILE A 90 -7.65 3.65 7.92
C ILE A 90 -6.22 3.97 8.31
N PHE A 91 -5.98 5.20 8.79
CA PHE A 91 -4.65 5.63 9.22
C PHE A 91 -4.13 4.80 10.39
N LYS A 92 -4.98 4.53 11.40
CA LYS A 92 -4.61 3.65 12.51
C LYS A 92 -4.14 2.27 12.01
N ASN A 93 -4.87 1.65 11.08
CA ASN A 93 -4.46 0.36 10.53
C ASN A 93 -3.11 0.44 9.79
N LEU A 94 -2.84 1.53 9.07
CA LEU A 94 -1.56 1.71 8.39
C LEU A 94 -0.39 1.83 9.39
N TYR A 95 -0.57 2.55 10.50
CA TYR A 95 0.39 2.62 11.59
C TYR A 95 0.57 1.27 12.29
N ASP A 96 -0.53 0.61 12.69
CA ASP A 96 -0.49 -0.69 13.37
C ASP A 96 0.24 -1.76 12.54
N LEU A 97 0.20 -1.65 11.21
CA LEU A 97 0.84 -2.57 10.27
C LEU A 97 2.24 -2.13 9.83
N ASN A 98 2.79 -1.06 10.41
CA ASN A 98 4.10 -0.45 10.14
C ASN A 98 4.28 0.08 8.71
N ILE A 99 3.18 0.42 8.03
CA ILE A 99 3.22 0.97 6.66
C ILE A 99 3.54 2.47 6.68
N LEU A 100 3.10 3.19 7.71
CA LEU A 100 3.44 4.59 7.94
C LEU A 100 4.36 4.70 9.16
N SER A 101 5.26 5.68 9.12
CA SER A 101 6.14 6.06 10.23
C SER A 101 5.45 7.07 11.16
N GLU A 102 5.74 6.96 12.47
CA GLU A 102 5.21 7.86 13.52
C GLU A 102 5.68 9.31 13.41
#